data_AF-A0A0J1IC05-F1
#
_entry.id   AF-A0A0J1IC05-F1
#
_cell.length_a   1.000
_cell.length_b   1.000
_cell.length_c   1.000
_cell.angle_alpha   90.00
_cell.angle_beta   90.00
_cell.angle_gamma   90.00
#
_symmetry.space_group_name_H-M   'P 1'
#
loop_
_entity.id
_entity.type
_entity.pdbx_description
1 polymer ?
#
loop_
_entity_poly.entity_id
_entity_poly.type
_entity_poly.pdbx_seq_one_letter_code
_entity_poly.pdbx_strand_id
1 'polypeptide(L)'
;MNAYRSTEPSNYWITALKICILIVALLLSIFVLGKVFFWLLALVFAIVKVVAFIALVVIVAHFLLKLLFRFDLYHFIFGHRSRR
;
A
#
# COMPACT_ATOMS: atom_id res chain seq x y z
N MET A 1 41.27 47.89 27.34
CA MET A 1 41.00 46.58 27.98
C MET A 1 40.33 45.75 26.90
N ASN A 2 41.13 44.91 26.23
CA ASN A 2 40.76 44.35 24.93
C ASN A 2 40.13 42.99 25.19
N ALA A 3 38.83 42.87 24.96
CA ALA A 3 38.11 41.62 25.15
C ALA A 3 38.64 40.58 24.15
N TYR A 4 39.40 39.61 24.65
CA TYR A 4 39.70 38.37 23.94
C TYR A 4 38.35 37.71 23.63
N ARG A 5 37.86 37.84 22.41
CA ARG A 5 36.72 37.07 21.94
C ARG A 5 37.23 35.66 21.69
N SER A 6 36.96 34.75 22.62
CA SER A 6 37.21 33.33 22.45
C SER A 6 36.41 32.86 21.22
N THR A 7 37.07 32.75 20.07
CA THR A 7 36.54 31.99 18.94
C THR A 7 36.39 30.55 19.41
N GLU A 8 35.15 30.11 19.61
CA GLU A 8 34.84 28.71 19.92
C GLU A 8 35.57 27.81 18.92
N PRO A 9 36.31 26.78 19.36
CA PRO A 9 36.95 25.86 18.45
C PRO A 9 35.83 25.13 17.69
N SER A 10 35.69 25.46 16.40
CA SER A 10 34.75 24.83 15.48
C SER A 10 35.08 23.33 15.42
N ASN A 11 34.27 22.53 16.12
CA ASN A 11 34.55 21.13 16.32
C ASN A 11 34.06 20.32 15.11
N TYR A 12 34.74 20.50 13.97
CA TYR A 12 34.42 19.86 12.68
C TYR A 12 34.31 18.34 12.80
N TRP A 13 35.07 17.73 13.70
CA TRP A 13 35.01 16.31 14.03
C TRP A 13 33.65 15.88 14.58
N ILE A 14 33.04 16.68 15.45
CA ILE A 14 31.70 16.40 16.00
C ILE A 14 30.64 16.52 14.91
N THR A 15 30.77 17.53 14.04
CA THR A 15 29.86 17.71 12.90
C THR A 15 29.96 16.54 11.92
N ALA A 16 31.18 16.11 11.59
CA ALA A 16 31.41 14.95 10.73
C ALA A 16 30.83 13.66 11.31
N LEU A 17 30.99 13.43 12.61
CA LEU A 17 30.40 12.28 13.31
C LEU A 17 28.87 12.28 13.22
N LYS A 18 28.24 13.44 13.45
CA LYS A 18 26.78 13.60 13.32
C LYS A 18 26.29 13.28 11.92
N ILE A 19 26.98 13.77 10.89
CA ILE A 19 26.63 13.49 9.49
C ILE A 19 26.76 11.99 9.20
N CYS A 20 27.82 11.35 9.70
CA CYS A 20 28.03 9.92 9.52
C CYS A 20 26.90 9.08 10.15
N ILE A 21 26.50 9.42 11.38
CA ILE A 21 25.36 8.78 12.08
C ILE A 21 24.06 8.99 11.31
N LEU A 22 23.84 10.20 10.78
CA LEU A 22 22.64 10.53 10.01
C LEU A 22 22.55 9.70 8.71
N ILE A 23 23.67 9.51 8.00
CA ILE A 23 23.73 8.66 6.80
C ILE A 23 23.40 7.21 7.16
N VAL A 24 23.97 6.68 8.24
CA VAL A 24 23.71 5.30 8.70
C VAL A 24 22.23 5.12 9.07
N ALA A 25 21.66 6.06 9.82
CA ALA A 25 20.26 6.05 10.20
C ALA A 25 19.34 6.10 8.96
N LEU A 26 19.71 6.89 7.95
CA LEU A 26 18.96 7.01 6.71
C LEU A 26 18.99 5.70 5.90
N LEU A 27 20.16 5.04 5.82
CA LEU A 27 20.27 3.72 5.17
C LEU A 27 19.41 2.66 5.87
N LEU A 28 19.45 2.62 7.20
CA LEU A 28 18.62 1.72 8.01
C LEU A 28 17.13 1.99 7.76
N SER A 29 16.74 3.26 7.72
CA SER A 29 15.37 3.67 7.40
C SER A 29 14.94 3.11 6.04
N ILE A 30 15.72 3.33 4.98
CA ILE A 30 15.41 2.83 3.63
C ILE A 30 15.27 1.30 3.62
N PHE A 31 16.18 0.59 4.30
CA PHE A 31 16.17 -0.87 4.34
C PHE A 31 14.91 -1.43 5.02
N VAL A 32 14.56 -0.88 6.19
CA VAL A 32 13.37 -1.30 6.94
C VAL A 32 12.11 -0.92 6.16
N LEU A 33 12.05 0.32 5.68
CA LEU A 33 10.90 0.84 4.96
C LEU A 33 10.63 0.01 3.69
N GLY A 34 11.67 -0.32 2.91
CA GLY A 34 11.54 -1.16 1.72
C GLY A 34 10.92 -2.53 2.00
N LYS A 35 11.34 -3.19 3.09
CA LYS A 35 10.82 -4.52 3.44
C LYS A 35 9.38 -4.47 3.95
N VAL A 36 9.02 -3.44 4.72
CA VAL A 36 7.66 -3.24 5.21
C VAL A 36 6.70 -2.90 4.06
N PHE A 37 7.10 -2.01 3.15
CA PHE A 37 6.31 -1.69 1.96
C PHE A 37 6.08 -2.89 1.06
N PHE A 38 7.10 -3.73 0.87
CA PHE A 38 6.94 -4.96 0.08
C PHE A 38 5.88 -5.89 0.68
N TRP A 39 5.90 -6.09 2.00
CA TRP A 39 4.91 -6.90 2.69
C TRP A 39 3.50 -6.34 2.59
N LEU A 40 3.34 -5.02 2.76
CA LEU A 40 2.05 -4.34 2.62
C LEU A 40 1.52 -4.45 1.19
N LEU A 41 2.35 -4.20 0.18
CA LEU A 41 1.98 -4.34 -1.22
C LEU A 41 1.61 -5.78 -1.57
N ALA A 42 2.37 -6.76 -1.10
CA ALA A 42 2.06 -8.17 -1.31
C ALA A 42 0.71 -8.56 -0.70
N LEU A 43 0.42 -8.09 0.52
CA LEU A 43 -0.86 -8.32 1.19
C LEU A 43 -2.02 -7.70 0.42
N VAL A 44 -1.91 -6.42 0.06
CA VAL A 44 -2.95 -5.72 -0.71
C VAL A 44 -3.18 -6.40 -2.06
N PHE A 45 -2.11 -6.77 -2.76
CA PHE A 45 -2.22 -7.44 -4.06
C PHE A 45 -2.86 -8.83 -3.95
N ALA A 46 -2.60 -9.55 -2.86
CA ALA A 46 -3.27 -10.82 -2.58
C ALA A 46 -4.78 -10.61 -2.38
N ILE A 47 -5.18 -9.59 -1.61
CA ILE A 47 -6.60 -9.25 -1.40
C ILE A 47 -7.26 -8.89 -2.75
N VAL A 48 -6.62 -8.04 -3.56
CA VAL A 48 -7.11 -7.65 -4.88
C VAL A 48 -7.31 -8.88 -5.78
N LYS A 49 -6.38 -9.84 -5.77
CA LYS A 49 -6.52 -11.09 -6.53
C LYS A 49 -7.74 -11.90 -6.12
N VAL A 50 -8.00 -12.02 -4.82
CA VAL A 50 -9.17 -12.74 -4.30
C VAL A 50 -10.46 -12.05 -4.75
N VAL A 51 -10.54 -10.72 -4.62
CA VAL A 51 -11.71 -9.95 -5.05
C VAL A 51 -11.92 -10.07 -6.57
N ALA A 52 -10.86 -9.94 -7.36
CA ALA A 52 -10.92 -10.09 -8.81
C ALA A 52 -11.39 -11.50 -9.22
N PHE A 53 -10.94 -12.54 -8.51
CA PHE A 53 -11.39 -13.91 -8.75
C PHE A 53 -12.87 -14.08 -8.47
N ILE A 54 -13.37 -13.55 -7.35
CA ILE A 54 -14.81 -13.59 -7.02
C ILE A 54 -15.62 -12.86 -8.09
N ALA A 55 -15.18 -11.66 -8.50
CA ALA A 55 -15.84 -10.89 -9.56
C ALA A 55 -15.89 -11.67 -10.89
N LEU A 56 -14.78 -12.32 -11.26
CA LEU A 56 -14.72 -13.15 -12.45
C LEU A 56 -15.72 -14.31 -12.39
N VAL A 57 -15.77 -15.03 -11.25
CA VAL A 57 -16.72 -16.13 -11.07
C VAL A 57 -18.16 -15.64 -11.20
N VAL A 58 -18.49 -14.49 -10.61
CA VAL A 58 -19.84 -13.90 -10.72
C VAL A 58 -20.17 -13.54 -12.17
N ILE A 59 -19.24 -12.92 -12.90
CA ILE A 59 -19.43 -12.56 -14.31
C ILE A 59 -19.64 -13.81 -15.16
N VAL A 60 -18.79 -14.82 -14.98
CA VAL A 60 -18.90 -16.09 -15.72
C VAL A 60 -20.22 -16.78 -15.40
N ALA A 61 -20.59 -16.90 -14.12
CA ALA A 61 -21.85 -17.49 -13.71
C ALA A 61 -23.06 -16.72 -14.29
N HIS A 62 -23.03 -15.39 -14.26
CA HIS A 62 -24.06 -14.55 -14.85
C HIS A 62 -24.19 -14.80 -16.36
N PHE A 63 -23.07 -14.82 -17.07
CA PHE A 63 -23.05 -15.10 -18.51
C PHE A 63 -23.57 -16.50 -18.83
N LEU A 64 -23.20 -17.50 -18.03
CA LEU A 64 -23.59 -18.89 -18.23
C LEU A 64 -25.09 -19.10 -17.97
N LEU A 65 -25.65 -18.48 -16.93
CA LEU A 65 -27.11 -18.49 -16.69
C LEU A 65 -27.86 -17.78 -17.82
N LYS A 66 -27.36 -16.63 -18.27
CA LYS A 66 -27.96 -15.88 -19.39
C LYS A 66 -27.92 -16.68 -20.68
N LEU A 67 -26.86 -17.44 -20.93
CA LEU A 67 -26.72 -18.28 -22.12
C LEU A 67 -27.59 -19.54 -22.05
N LEU A 68 -27.58 -20.23 -20.90
CA LEU A 68 -28.21 -21.55 -20.76
C LEU A 68 -29.72 -21.46 -20.55
N PHE A 69 -30.19 -20.45 -19.79
CA PHE A 69 -31.59 -20.32 -19.43
C PHE A 69 -32.29 -19.14 -20.13
N ARG A 70 -31.57 -18.31 -20.88
CA ARG A 70 -32.09 -17.05 -21.47
C ARG A 70 -32.76 -16.14 -20.43
N PHE A 71 -32.51 -16.41 -19.15
CA PHE A 71 -33.08 -15.73 -17.99
C PHE A 71 -32.06 -14.72 -17.50
N ASP A 72 -32.45 -13.45 -17.44
CA ASP A 72 -31.61 -12.41 -16.88
C ASP A 72 -31.65 -12.53 -15.35
N LEU A 73 -30.51 -12.80 -14.71
CA LEU A 73 -30.42 -13.03 -13.26
C LEU A 73 -30.93 -11.82 -12.45
N TYR A 74 -30.79 -10.62 -13.02
CA TYR A 74 -31.38 -9.38 -12.51
C TYR A 74 -32.91 -9.46 -12.45
N HIS A 75 -33.56 -10.03 -13.45
CA HIS A 75 -35.01 -10.22 -13.46
C HIS A 75 -35.46 -11.27 -12.44
N PHE A 76 -34.64 -12.29 -12.16
CA PHE A 76 -35.00 -13.29 -11.15
C PHE A 76 -34.90 -12.75 -9.71
N ILE A 77 -33.83 -12.01 -9.38
CA ILE A 77 -33.61 -11.47 -8.04
C ILE A 77 -34.49 -10.23 -7.77
N PHE A 78 -34.66 -9.33 -8.75
CA PHE A 78 -35.49 -8.13 -8.59
C PHE A 78 -36.94 -8.28 -9.07
N GLY A 79 -37.26 -9.25 -9.95
CA GLY A 79 -38.60 -9.42 -10.50
C GLY A 79 -39.60 -10.09 -9.56
N HIS A 80 -39.15 -10.77 -8.50
CA HIS A 80 -40.05 -11.38 -7.53
C HIS A 80 -40.66 -10.36 -6.52
N ARG A 81 -40.26 -9.09 -6.56
CA ARG A 81 -40.79 -8.03 -5.69
C ARG A 81 -41.71 -7.04 -6.44
N SER A 82 -42.61 -7.55 -7.27
CA SER A 82 -43.67 -6.73 -7.88
C SER A 82 -44.95 -7.54 -8.17
N ARG A 83 -45.54 -8.12 -7.13
CA ARG A 83 -46.96 -8.55 -7.06
C ARG A 83 -47.31 -8.45 -5.56
N ARG A 84 -48.05 -7.45 -5.07
CA ARG A 84 -49.52 -7.32 -5.17
C ARG A 84 -50.23 -8.63 -5.38
#